data_AF-A0A8X7CQB4-F1
#
_entry.id   AF-A0A8X7CQB4-F1
#
_cell.length_a   1.000
_cell.length_b   1.000
_cell.length_c   1.000
_cell.angle_alpha   90.00
_cell.angle_beta   90.00
_cell.angle_gamma   90.00
#
_symmetry.space_group_name_H-M   'P 1'
#
loop_
_entity.id
_entity.type
_entity.pdbx_description
1 polymer ?
#
loop_
_entity_poly.entity_id
_entity_poly.type
_entity_poly.pdbx_seq_one_letter_code
_entity_poly.pdbx_strand_id
1 'polypeptide(L)'
;MLGMEGINNMPRPGAFKTICPIHTCRTLRRLSFGYWDGEFDDFFELFMAGELEYNDYFDHLLDWYPHRNDPNVFYTRFEDMKKDMKSVVLKFSKFLGQEYIDAIEKDNNVLNNILQYSGFDYMKKKLSEVHDIVKRAQVPAIVFEGHKHCMEFAASLNPPEKLPEMQFVRKGIVGDWQNHFTPDQSERLNKKMLEKLKGTEVLQWYPVE
;
A
#
# COMPACT_ATOMS: atom_id res chain seq x y z
N MET A 1 29.90 -31.94 -10.40
CA MET A 1 28.63 -32.27 -9.72
C MET A 1 28.80 -32.05 -8.23
N LEU A 2 28.47 -30.85 -7.77
CA LEU A 2 28.22 -30.57 -6.36
C LEU A 2 26.90 -29.79 -6.33
N GLY A 3 25.96 -30.33 -5.54
CA GLY A 3 24.53 -30.11 -5.65
C GLY A 3 24.08 -28.68 -5.38
N MET A 4 23.15 -28.23 -6.24
CA MET A 4 22.34 -27.03 -6.06
C MET A 4 21.17 -27.32 -5.09
N GLU A 5 21.46 -27.76 -3.86
CA GLU A 5 20.45 -27.96 -2.82
C GLU A 5 20.62 -26.90 -1.72
N GLY A 6 20.22 -25.67 -2.02
CA GLY A 6 20.36 -24.56 -1.07
C GLY A 6 19.56 -23.28 -1.35
N ILE A 7 18.68 -23.24 -2.34
CA ILE A 7 17.95 -22.01 -2.74
C ILE A 7 16.44 -22.09 -2.46
N ASN A 8 15.93 -23.15 -1.81
CA ASN A 8 14.49 -23.40 -1.67
C ASN A 8 13.80 -22.76 -0.44
N ASN A 9 14.46 -21.89 0.33
CA ASN A 9 13.88 -21.34 1.58
C ASN A 9 13.86 -19.80 1.67
N MET A 10 13.85 -19.07 0.55
CA MET A 10 13.50 -17.64 0.58
C MET A 10 11.99 -17.48 0.32
N PRO A 11 11.28 -16.62 1.08
CA PRO A 11 9.89 -16.30 0.79
C PRO A 11 9.82 -15.68 -0.61
N ARG A 12 9.30 -16.45 -1.57
CA ARG A 12 9.15 -16.04 -2.96
C ARG A 12 8.16 -14.87 -3.00
N PRO A 13 8.53 -13.71 -3.57
CA PRO A 13 7.74 -12.50 -3.46
C PRO A 13 6.46 -12.64 -4.31
N GLY A 14 5.39 -13.13 -3.71
CA GLY A 14 4.02 -12.86 -4.16
C GLY A 14 3.75 -11.37 -3.91
N ALA A 15 4.23 -10.53 -4.81
CA ALA A 15 4.44 -9.09 -4.66
C ALA A 15 3.16 -8.24 -4.47
N PHE A 16 1.99 -8.85 -4.37
CA PHE A 16 0.73 -8.10 -4.47
C PHE A 16 -0.42 -8.54 -3.59
N LYS A 17 -0.21 -9.56 -2.74
CA LYS A 17 -1.13 -9.80 -1.62
C LYS A 17 -0.81 -8.76 -0.55
N THR A 18 -1.19 -7.51 -0.80
CA THR A 18 -0.96 -6.41 0.13
C THR A 18 -2.13 -6.33 1.10
N ILE A 19 -1.84 -6.45 2.40
CA ILE A 19 -2.83 -6.19 3.47
C ILE A 19 -3.06 -4.68 3.65
N CYS A 20 -2.34 -3.84 2.91
CA CYS A 20 -2.33 -2.39 3.09
C CYS A 20 -3.72 -1.75 2.89
N PRO A 21 -4.50 -2.06 1.84
CA PRO A 21 -5.85 -1.54 1.69
C PRO A 21 -6.81 -2.04 2.79
N ILE A 22 -6.61 -3.29 3.23
CA ILE A 22 -7.43 -4.03 4.20
C ILE A 22 -7.47 -3.35 5.57
N HIS A 23 -6.28 -3.05 6.10
CA HIS A 23 -6.17 -2.40 7.39
C HIS A 23 -6.57 -0.93 7.29
N THR A 24 -6.28 -0.29 6.16
CA THR A 24 -6.67 1.09 5.85
C THR A 24 -8.18 1.27 5.97
N CYS A 25 -9.01 0.36 5.46
CA CYS A 25 -10.48 0.43 5.65
C CYS A 25 -10.91 0.33 7.12
N ARG A 26 -10.32 -0.60 7.91
CA ARG A 26 -10.64 -0.75 9.34
C ARG A 26 -10.08 0.38 10.22
N THR A 27 -8.98 1.01 9.81
CA THR A 27 -8.25 2.00 10.64
C THR A 27 -8.47 3.44 10.25
N LEU A 28 -8.82 3.76 9.01
CA LEU A 28 -8.94 5.16 8.57
C LEU A 28 -10.13 5.91 9.17
N ARG A 29 -10.95 5.29 10.03
CA ARG A 29 -12.10 5.93 10.72
C ARG A 29 -12.93 6.81 9.78
N ARG A 30 -12.99 6.47 8.50
CA ARG A 30 -13.89 7.13 7.57
C ARG A 30 -15.26 6.57 7.91
N LEU A 31 -15.92 7.23 8.87
CA LEU A 31 -17.26 6.93 9.31
C LEU A 31 -18.18 6.70 8.10
N SER A 32 -17.98 7.49 7.04
CA SER A 32 -18.65 7.39 5.75
C SER A 32 -18.61 6.01 5.05
N PHE A 33 -17.80 5.04 5.50
CA PHE A 33 -17.83 3.67 4.96
C PHE A 33 -18.72 2.70 5.73
N GLY A 34 -19.20 3.04 6.92
CA GLY A 34 -20.08 2.14 7.68
C GLY A 34 -19.40 0.86 8.20
N TYR A 35 -18.07 0.72 8.04
CA TYR A 35 -17.35 -0.55 8.18
C TYR A 35 -16.52 -0.60 9.48
N TRP A 36 -17.19 -0.49 10.64
CA TRP A 36 -16.52 -0.49 11.95
C TRP A 36 -16.50 -1.88 12.63
N ASP A 37 -17.37 -2.79 12.21
CA ASP A 37 -17.54 -4.16 12.70
C ASP A 37 -17.14 -5.23 11.66
N GLY A 38 -16.75 -4.83 10.46
CA GLY A 38 -16.33 -5.74 9.41
C GLY A 38 -15.02 -6.48 9.73
N GLU A 39 -14.99 -7.76 9.43
CA GLU A 39 -13.83 -8.63 9.61
C GLU A 39 -12.99 -8.74 8.33
N PHE A 40 -11.89 -9.49 8.42
CA PHE A 40 -11.04 -9.73 7.25
C PHE A 40 -11.79 -10.43 6.11
N ASP A 41 -12.68 -11.36 6.45
CA ASP A 41 -13.43 -12.16 5.48
C ASP A 41 -14.40 -11.29 4.66
N ASP A 42 -15.11 -10.37 5.31
CA ASP A 42 -15.98 -9.41 4.64
C ASP A 42 -15.19 -8.53 3.65
N PHE A 43 -14.00 -8.08 4.05
CA PHE A 43 -13.12 -7.32 3.18
C PHE A 43 -12.67 -8.16 1.99
N PHE A 44 -12.31 -9.42 2.24
CA PHE A 44 -11.85 -10.33 1.20
C PHE A 44 -12.95 -10.51 0.14
N GLU A 45 -14.20 -10.68 0.54
CA GLU A 45 -15.32 -10.77 -0.41
C GLU A 45 -15.49 -9.48 -1.22
N LEU A 46 -15.45 -8.30 -0.58
CA LEU A 46 -15.51 -7.01 -1.27
C LEU A 46 -14.35 -6.82 -2.27
N PHE A 47 -13.13 -7.20 -1.89
CA PHE A 47 -11.97 -7.18 -2.77
C PHE A 47 -12.15 -8.12 -3.97
N MET A 48 -12.69 -9.32 -3.73
CA MET A 48 -12.95 -10.30 -4.78
C MET A 48 -14.09 -9.85 -5.71
N ALA A 49 -15.06 -9.09 -5.22
CA ALA A 49 -16.11 -8.47 -6.02
C ALA A 49 -15.66 -7.19 -6.75
N GLY A 50 -14.57 -6.55 -6.30
CA GLY A 50 -14.13 -5.26 -6.82
C GLY A 50 -14.97 -4.09 -6.30
N GLU A 51 -15.56 -4.24 -5.12
CA GLU A 51 -16.49 -3.27 -4.49
C GLU A 51 -15.81 -2.46 -3.38
N LEU A 52 -14.51 -2.17 -3.54
CA LEU A 52 -13.73 -1.36 -2.60
C LEU A 52 -13.67 0.11 -3.03
N GLU A 53 -13.08 0.95 -2.16
CA GLU A 53 -12.69 2.31 -2.55
C GLU A 53 -11.74 2.22 -3.75
N TYR A 54 -12.13 2.87 -4.86
CA TYR A 54 -11.50 2.72 -6.16
C TYR A 54 -11.71 1.35 -6.85
N ASN A 55 -12.81 0.62 -6.64
CA ASN A 55 -13.19 -0.56 -7.44
C ASN A 55 -12.14 -1.72 -7.48
N ASP A 56 -12.13 -2.50 -8.57
CA ASP A 56 -11.27 -3.66 -8.76
C ASP A 56 -9.79 -3.29 -8.93
N TYR A 57 -8.95 -3.87 -8.09
CA TYR A 57 -7.51 -3.64 -8.10
C TYR A 57 -6.82 -3.98 -9.43
N PHE A 58 -7.23 -5.07 -10.08
CA PHE A 58 -6.57 -5.54 -11.30
C PHE A 58 -6.88 -4.61 -12.47
N ASP A 59 -8.09 -4.06 -12.52
CA ASP A 59 -8.47 -3.10 -13.55
C ASP A 59 -7.60 -1.84 -13.45
N HIS A 60 -7.42 -1.27 -12.25
CA HIS A 60 -6.49 -0.14 -12.04
C HIS A 60 -5.05 -0.46 -12.41
N LEU A 61 -4.57 -1.63 -12.01
CA LEU A 61 -3.20 -2.04 -12.30
C LEU A 61 -2.99 -2.16 -13.81
N LEU A 62 -3.89 -2.85 -14.51
CA LEU A 62 -3.78 -3.12 -15.93
C LEU A 62 -3.99 -1.87 -16.79
N ASP A 63 -4.81 -0.92 -16.34
CA ASP A 63 -5.00 0.37 -17.00
C ASP A 63 -3.72 1.22 -16.93
N TRP A 64 -3.06 1.26 -15.77
CA TRP A 64 -1.86 2.10 -15.58
C TRP A 64 -0.54 1.43 -16.00
N TYR A 65 -0.44 0.11 -15.98
CA TYR A 65 0.82 -0.59 -16.23
C TYR A 65 1.46 -0.32 -17.62
N PRO A 66 0.69 -0.16 -18.72
CA PRO A 66 1.24 0.24 -20.01
C PRO A 66 2.04 1.55 -19.97
N HIS A 67 1.65 2.49 -19.10
CA HIS A 67 2.26 3.83 -18.95
C HIS A 67 3.57 3.83 -18.16
N ARG A 68 4.02 2.69 -17.63
CA ARG A 68 5.23 2.61 -16.78
C ARG A 68 6.52 3.11 -17.43
N ASN A 69 6.54 3.20 -18.76
CA ASN A 69 7.70 3.65 -19.55
C ASN A 69 7.48 5.06 -20.13
N ASP A 70 6.38 5.73 -19.80
CA ASP A 70 6.12 7.10 -20.24
C ASP A 70 7.18 8.04 -19.61
N PRO A 71 7.63 9.08 -20.32
CA PRO A 71 8.76 9.90 -19.89
C PRO A 71 8.54 10.62 -18.55
N ASN A 72 7.29 10.87 -18.19
CA ASN A 72 6.89 11.55 -16.94
C ASN A 72 6.32 10.59 -15.89
N VAL A 73 6.57 9.28 -16.02
CA VAL A 73 6.11 8.27 -15.06
C VAL A 73 7.32 7.57 -14.45
N PHE A 74 7.49 7.71 -13.14
CA PHE A 74 8.45 6.91 -12.38
C PHE A 74 7.77 5.66 -11.84
N TYR A 75 8.15 4.52 -12.39
CA TYR A 75 7.64 3.22 -11.96
C TYR A 75 8.56 2.56 -10.93
N THR A 76 8.00 2.14 -9.79
CA THR A 76 8.68 1.35 -8.76
C THR A 76 7.69 0.44 -8.04
N ARG A 77 8.19 -0.64 -7.42
CA ARG A 77 7.39 -1.55 -6.58
C ARG A 77 7.75 -1.40 -5.11
N PHE A 78 6.80 -1.74 -4.24
CA PHE A 78 7.03 -1.73 -2.80
C PHE A 78 8.14 -2.68 -2.39
N GLU A 79 8.21 -3.85 -3.00
CA GLU A 79 9.24 -4.87 -2.79
C GLU A 79 10.63 -4.35 -3.15
N ASP A 80 10.75 -3.59 -4.24
CA ASP A 80 12.02 -3.01 -4.68
C ASP A 80 12.49 -1.94 -3.69
N MET A 81 11.58 -1.10 -3.19
CA MET A 81 11.87 -0.15 -2.12
C MET A 81 12.28 -0.83 -0.81
N LYS A 82 11.60 -1.91 -0.44
CA LYS A 82 11.92 -2.68 0.78
C LYS A 82 13.25 -3.42 0.66
N LYS A 83 13.61 -3.87 -0.54
CA LYS A 83 14.86 -4.59 -0.81
C LYS A 83 16.06 -3.64 -0.83
N ASP A 84 15.96 -2.52 -1.54
CA ASP A 84 17.04 -1.55 -1.66
C ASP A 84 16.49 -0.13 -1.87
N MET A 85 16.13 0.51 -0.75
CA MET A 85 15.61 1.88 -0.76
C MET A 85 16.62 2.88 -1.32
N LYS A 86 17.93 2.67 -1.09
CA LYS A 86 18.98 3.57 -1.59
C LYS A 86 19.02 3.59 -3.11
N SER A 87 19.01 2.42 -3.74
CA SER A 87 18.97 2.31 -5.20
C SER A 87 17.71 2.96 -5.79
N VAL A 88 16.54 2.78 -5.15
CA VAL A 88 15.30 3.44 -5.60
C VAL A 88 15.39 4.96 -5.48
N VAL A 89 15.90 5.50 -4.37
CA VAL A 89 16.09 6.95 -4.18
C VAL A 89 17.02 7.53 -5.24
N LEU A 90 18.13 6.86 -5.56
CA LEU A 90 19.06 7.31 -6.58
C LEU A 90 18.42 7.31 -7.98
N LYS A 91 17.65 6.27 -8.32
CA LYS A 91 16.90 6.21 -9.58
C LYS A 91 15.85 7.31 -9.67
N PHE A 92 15.12 7.53 -8.58
CA PHE A 92 14.09 8.57 -8.51
C PHE A 92 14.69 9.97 -8.62
N SER A 93 15.82 10.22 -7.97
CA SER A 93 16.51 11.52 -8.05
C SER A 93 16.95 11.82 -9.49
N LYS A 94 17.50 10.82 -10.20
CA LYS A 94 17.83 10.95 -11.64
C LYS A 94 16.60 11.20 -12.51
N PHE A 95 15.47 10.59 -12.18
CA PHE A 95 14.21 10.80 -12.89
C PHE A 95 13.68 12.23 -12.70
N LEU A 96 13.83 12.81 -11.51
CA LEU A 96 13.39 14.19 -11.23
C LEU A 96 14.23 15.24 -11.97
N GLY A 97 15.54 15.00 -12.13
CA GLY A 97 16.44 15.94 -12.79
C GLY A 97 17.90 15.77 -12.36
N GLN A 98 18.83 16.30 -13.15
CA GLN A 98 20.28 16.19 -12.88
C GLN A 98 20.66 16.92 -11.58
N GLU A 99 20.01 18.03 -11.27
CA GLU A 99 20.26 18.83 -10.08
C GLU A 99 20.04 18.05 -8.77
N TYR A 100 19.11 17.09 -8.77
CA TYR A 100 18.79 16.30 -7.57
C TYR A 100 19.82 15.21 -7.31
N ILE A 101 20.32 14.55 -8.37
CA ILE A 101 21.39 13.56 -8.21
C ILE A 101 22.71 14.25 -7.86
N ASP A 102 23.00 15.40 -8.46
CA ASP A 102 24.20 16.19 -8.14
C ASP A 102 24.20 16.63 -6.66
N ALA A 103 23.04 17.01 -6.12
CA ALA A 103 22.90 17.36 -4.71
C ALA A 103 23.21 16.17 -3.78
N ILE A 104 22.83 14.96 -4.17
CA ILE A 104 23.13 13.72 -3.43
C ILE A 104 24.61 13.36 -3.53
N GLU A 105 25.20 13.46 -4.72
CA GLU A 105 26.61 13.11 -4.95
C GLU A 105 27.57 14.10 -4.28
N LYS A 106 27.18 15.38 -4.20
CA LYS A 106 27.94 16.44 -3.53
C LYS A 106 27.98 16.27 -2.01
N ASP A 107 26.87 15.85 -1.41
CA ASP A 107 26.76 15.67 0.04
C ASP A 107 26.04 14.37 0.41
N ASN A 108 26.81 13.38 0.84
CA ASN A 108 26.29 12.10 1.31
C ASN A 108 25.32 12.24 2.49
N ASN A 109 25.35 13.34 3.25
CA ASN A 109 24.39 13.58 4.33
C ASN A 109 22.97 13.76 3.78
N VAL A 110 22.81 14.31 2.58
CA VAL A 110 21.50 14.47 1.92
C VAL A 110 20.85 13.10 1.74
N LEU A 111 21.59 12.13 1.18
CA LEU A 111 21.09 10.77 1.02
C LEU A 111 20.78 10.11 2.35
N ASN A 112 21.68 10.22 3.34
CA ASN A 112 21.47 9.63 4.66
C ASN A 112 20.22 10.20 5.35
N ASN A 113 20.00 11.51 5.24
CA ASN A 113 18.81 12.18 5.77
C ASN A 113 17.54 11.70 5.05
N ILE A 114 17.55 11.57 3.72
CA ILE A 114 16.41 11.02 2.97
C ILE A 114 16.08 9.61 3.45
N LEU A 115 17.09 8.75 3.59
CA LEU A 115 16.91 7.37 4.04
C LEU A 115 16.39 7.30 5.48
N GLN A 116 16.87 8.18 6.36
CA GLN A 116 16.43 8.25 7.76
C GLN A 116 14.99 8.76 7.85
N TYR A 117 14.68 9.90 7.24
CA TYR A 117 13.38 10.56 7.39
C TYR A 117 12.27 9.87 6.59
N SER A 118 12.59 9.20 5.49
CA SER A 118 11.64 8.36 4.74
C SER A 118 11.59 6.92 5.27
N GLY A 119 12.43 6.60 6.27
CA GLY A 119 12.52 5.29 6.87
C GLY A 119 11.27 4.92 7.67
N PHE A 120 11.01 3.62 7.76
CA PHE A 120 9.80 3.08 8.38
C PHE A 120 9.60 3.57 9.82
N ASP A 121 10.63 3.48 10.67
CA ASP A 121 10.53 3.83 12.09
C ASP A 121 10.27 5.32 12.29
N TYR A 122 10.97 6.16 11.52
CA TYR A 122 10.78 7.60 11.57
C TYR A 122 9.37 7.98 11.12
N MET A 123 8.92 7.48 9.97
CA MET A 123 7.58 7.75 9.44
C MET A 123 6.48 7.23 10.35
N LYS A 124 6.66 6.05 10.96
CA LYS A 124 5.72 5.49 11.93
C LYS A 124 5.54 6.40 13.14
N LYS A 125 6.65 6.83 13.75
CA LYS A 125 6.62 7.78 14.87
C LYS A 125 6.00 9.11 14.45
N LYS A 126 6.47 9.69 13.33
CA LYS A 126 6.08 11.04 12.93
C LYS A 126 4.61 11.14 12.54
N LEU A 127 4.08 10.15 11.81
CA LEU A 127 2.67 10.15 11.42
C LEU A 127 1.74 9.88 12.61
N SER A 128 2.15 9.08 13.60
CA SER A 128 1.41 8.97 14.86
C SER A 128 1.35 10.30 15.62
N GLU A 129 2.46 11.04 15.71
CA GLU A 129 2.48 12.37 16.32
C GLU A 129 1.57 13.37 15.58
N VAL A 130 1.62 13.39 14.24
CA VAL A 130 0.78 14.28 13.43
C VAL A 130 -0.70 13.93 13.60
N HIS A 131 -1.05 12.64 13.61
CA HIS A 131 -2.42 12.20 13.84
C HIS A 131 -2.96 12.69 15.19
N ASP A 132 -2.16 12.59 16.26
CA ASP A 132 -2.51 13.10 17.58
C ASP A 132 -2.74 14.61 17.60
N ILE A 133 -1.91 15.37 16.90
CA ILE A 133 -2.05 16.83 16.78
C ILE A 133 -3.35 17.17 16.06
N VAL A 134 -3.59 16.58 14.89
CA VAL A 134 -4.80 16.84 14.07
C VAL A 134 -6.07 16.51 14.86
N LYS A 135 -6.07 15.38 15.59
CA LYS A 135 -7.18 14.97 16.45
C LYS A 135 -7.49 15.98 17.56
N ARG A 136 -6.46 16.60 18.16
CA ARG A 136 -6.63 17.61 19.21
C ARG A 136 -7.01 18.99 18.67
N ALA A 137 -6.49 19.34 17.50
CA ALA A 137 -6.57 20.69 16.96
C ALA A 137 -7.96 21.08 16.41
N GLN A 138 -8.91 20.13 16.26
CA GLN A 138 -10.26 20.36 15.70
C GLN A 138 -10.23 21.31 14.49
N VAL A 139 -9.29 21.08 13.57
CA VAL A 139 -9.05 22.01 12.45
C VAL A 139 -10.34 22.12 11.63
N PRO A 140 -10.88 23.33 11.39
CA PRO A 140 -12.02 23.50 10.51
C PRO A 140 -11.66 22.97 9.12
N ALA A 141 -12.30 21.88 8.70
CA ALA A 141 -12.11 21.34 7.36
C ALA A 141 -12.57 22.40 6.34
N ILE A 142 -11.86 22.52 5.22
CA ILE A 142 -12.37 23.28 4.07
C ILE A 142 -13.61 22.52 3.57
N VAL A 143 -14.79 23.08 3.84
CA VAL A 143 -16.07 22.43 3.52
C VAL A 143 -16.45 22.77 2.09
N PHE A 144 -16.13 21.88 1.15
CA PHE A 144 -16.74 21.89 -0.17
C PHE A 144 -18.21 21.42 -0.05
N GLU A 145 -19.09 21.82 -0.97
CA GLU A 145 -20.53 21.52 -0.90
C GLU A 145 -20.81 20.00 -0.76
N GLY A 146 -20.11 19.17 -1.54
CA GLY A 146 -20.21 17.71 -1.42
C GLY A 146 -19.73 17.15 -0.07
N HIS A 147 -18.80 17.84 0.61
CA HIS A 147 -18.34 17.45 1.94
C HIS A 147 -19.47 17.52 2.97
N LYS A 148 -20.43 18.43 2.81
CA LYS A 148 -21.61 18.53 3.67
C LYS A 148 -22.41 17.23 3.69
N HIS A 149 -22.65 16.64 2.53
CA HIS A 149 -23.38 15.37 2.43
C HIS A 149 -22.63 14.21 3.08
N CYS A 150 -21.30 14.15 2.93
CA CYS A 150 -20.50 13.14 3.62
C CYS A 150 -20.56 13.29 5.14
N MET A 151 -20.58 14.53 5.65
CA MET A 151 -20.69 14.83 7.08
C MET A 151 -22.08 14.53 7.62
N GLU A 152 -23.14 14.88 6.88
CA GLU A 152 -24.53 14.55 7.20
C GLU A 152 -24.74 13.03 7.26
N PHE A 153 -24.23 12.30 6.25
CA PHE A 153 -24.25 10.84 6.26
C PHE A 153 -23.47 10.28 7.45
N ALA A 154 -22.23 10.72 7.67
CA ALA A 154 -21.43 10.25 8.81
C ALA A 154 -22.10 10.51 10.16
N ALA A 155 -22.80 11.64 10.32
CA ALA A 155 -23.56 11.97 11.52
C ALA A 155 -24.84 11.15 11.69
N SER A 156 -25.38 10.59 10.59
CA SER A 156 -26.52 9.66 10.65
C SER A 156 -26.15 8.25 11.09
N LEU A 157 -24.85 7.93 11.12
CA LEU A 157 -24.35 6.62 11.53
C LEU A 157 -24.25 6.53 13.05
N ASN A 158 -24.41 5.31 13.57
CA ASN A 158 -24.28 5.00 15.00
C ASN A 158 -23.01 4.17 15.25
N PRO A 159 -21.81 4.77 15.20
CA PRO A 159 -20.57 4.04 15.42
C PRO A 159 -20.43 3.60 16.89
N PRO A 160 -19.66 2.53 17.16
CA PRO A 160 -19.35 2.13 18.53
C PRO A 160 -18.54 3.21 19.26
N GLU A 161 -18.78 3.35 20.57
CA GLU A 161 -18.12 4.37 21.42
C GLU A 161 -16.58 4.30 21.38
N LYS A 162 -16.05 3.08 21.21
CA LYS A 162 -14.60 2.82 21.11
C LYS A 162 -14.28 2.23 19.76
N LEU A 163 -13.93 3.10 18.82
CA LEU A 163 -13.30 2.68 17.57
C LEU A 163 -11.84 2.29 17.80
N PRO A 164 -11.30 1.33 17.02
CA PRO A 164 -9.86 1.02 17.01
C PRO A 164 -9.00 2.28 16.79
N GLU A 165 -7.78 2.24 17.30
CA GLU A 165 -6.82 3.32 17.07
C GLU A 165 -6.34 3.29 15.61
N MET A 166 -6.29 4.47 14.97
CA MET A 166 -5.81 4.58 13.60
C MET A 166 -4.28 4.45 13.60
N GLN A 167 -3.78 3.38 12.99
CA GLN A 167 -2.34 3.22 12.74
C GLN A 167 -2.07 3.25 11.24
N PHE A 168 -1.72 4.44 10.73
CA PHE A 168 -1.41 4.62 9.30
C PHE A 168 -0.17 3.82 8.86
N VAL A 169 0.89 3.81 9.68
CA VAL A 169 2.10 3.01 9.43
C VAL A 169 2.10 1.77 10.32
N ARG A 170 1.73 0.63 9.73
CA ARG A 170 1.48 -0.62 10.47
C ARG A 170 2.75 -1.47 10.69
N LYS A 171 3.09 -2.32 9.72
CA LYS A 171 4.24 -3.27 9.79
C LYS A 171 5.34 -3.02 8.76
N GLY A 172 5.00 -2.55 7.55
CA GLY A 172 5.99 -2.25 6.51
C GLY A 172 6.85 -3.46 6.08
N ILE A 173 6.27 -4.66 6.07
CA ILE A 173 6.93 -5.92 5.70
C ILE A 173 6.27 -6.54 4.48
N VAL A 174 7.07 -7.25 3.67
CA VAL A 174 6.61 -8.02 2.51
C VAL A 174 6.22 -9.42 2.98
N GLY A 175 5.12 -9.97 2.44
CA GLY A 175 4.70 -11.35 2.70
C GLY A 175 3.79 -11.57 3.91
N ASP A 176 3.43 -10.52 4.66
CA ASP A 176 2.56 -10.66 5.86
C ASP A 176 1.19 -11.26 5.56
N TRP A 177 0.74 -11.28 4.30
CA TRP A 177 -0.52 -11.87 3.86
C TRP A 177 -0.67 -13.34 4.25
N GLN A 178 0.42 -14.09 4.34
CA GLN A 178 0.39 -15.50 4.73
C GLN A 178 -0.20 -15.71 6.13
N ASN A 179 -0.17 -14.68 6.97
CA ASN A 179 -0.72 -14.73 8.33
C ASN A 179 -2.22 -14.39 8.40
N HIS A 180 -2.85 -13.99 7.29
CA HIS A 180 -4.25 -13.52 7.28
C HIS A 180 -5.14 -14.37 6.39
N PHE A 181 -4.64 -14.81 5.23
CA PHE A 181 -5.45 -15.56 4.28
C PHE A 181 -5.58 -17.03 4.71
N THR A 182 -6.80 -17.55 4.68
CA THR A 182 -7.02 -18.99 4.73
C THR A 182 -6.51 -19.66 3.44
N PRO A 183 -6.31 -21.00 3.42
CA PRO A 183 -5.95 -21.72 2.20
C PRO A 183 -6.98 -21.50 1.06
N ASP A 184 -8.28 -21.54 1.38
CA ASP A 184 -9.37 -21.28 0.43
C ASP A 184 -9.30 -19.87 -0.17
N GLN A 185 -9.17 -18.84 0.68
CA GLN A 185 -9.03 -17.46 0.22
C GLN A 185 -7.79 -17.27 -0.66
N SER A 186 -6.68 -17.93 -0.30
CA SER A 186 -5.46 -17.92 -1.09
C SER A 186 -5.65 -18.53 -2.47
N GLU A 187 -6.35 -19.66 -2.56
CA GLU A 187 -6.68 -20.33 -3.81
C GLU A 187 -7.62 -19.49 -4.68
N ARG A 188 -8.70 -18.96 -4.10
CA ARG A 188 -9.66 -18.09 -4.79
C ARG A 188 -9.00 -16.84 -5.36
N LEU A 189 -8.15 -16.18 -4.57
CA LEU A 189 -7.40 -15.02 -5.04
C LEU A 189 -6.44 -15.42 -6.16
N ASN A 190 -5.67 -16.51 -6.01
CA ASN A 190 -4.77 -16.98 -7.05
C ASN A 190 -5.51 -17.24 -8.36
N LYS A 191 -6.69 -17.87 -8.32
CA LYS A 191 -7.54 -18.09 -9.49
C LYS A 191 -7.93 -16.78 -10.17
N LYS A 192 -8.45 -15.79 -9.42
CA LYS A 192 -8.80 -14.46 -9.96
C LYS A 192 -7.58 -13.77 -10.58
N MET A 193 -6.41 -13.86 -9.96
CA MET A 193 -5.17 -13.27 -10.52
C MET A 193 -4.78 -13.91 -11.85
N LEU A 194 -4.80 -15.24 -11.93
CA LEU A 194 -4.50 -15.96 -13.17
C LEU A 194 -5.48 -15.59 -14.27
N GLU A 195 -6.77 -15.49 -13.96
CA GLU A 195 -7.81 -15.11 -14.92
C GLU A 195 -7.63 -13.66 -15.41
N LYS A 196 -7.42 -12.71 -14.50
CA LYS A 196 -7.29 -11.28 -14.83
C LYS A 196 -5.98 -10.94 -15.54
N LEU A 197 -4.88 -11.59 -15.18
CA LEU A 197 -3.54 -11.23 -15.67
C LEU A 197 -3.09 -12.07 -16.86
N LYS A 198 -3.85 -13.10 -17.26
CA LYS A 198 -3.54 -13.93 -18.42
C LYS A 198 -3.33 -13.08 -19.66
N GLY A 199 -2.20 -13.29 -20.33
CA GLY A 199 -1.84 -12.55 -21.55
C GLY A 199 -1.22 -11.17 -21.31
N THR A 200 -0.96 -10.81 -20.05
CA THR A 200 -0.30 -9.54 -19.69
C THR A 200 1.14 -9.80 -19.22
N GLU A 201 2.02 -8.81 -19.39
CA GLU A 201 3.40 -8.88 -18.85
C GLU A 201 3.43 -8.92 -17.32
N VAL A 202 2.37 -8.45 -16.67
CA VAL A 202 2.23 -8.40 -15.21
C VAL A 202 2.16 -9.81 -14.60
N LEU A 203 1.71 -10.81 -15.37
CA LEU A 203 1.63 -12.20 -14.91
C LEU A 203 2.98 -12.74 -14.40
N GLN A 204 4.10 -12.27 -14.94
CA GLN A 204 5.44 -12.69 -14.52
C GLN A 204 5.74 -12.38 -13.04
N TRP A 205 4.97 -11.49 -12.41
CA TRP A 205 5.08 -11.19 -10.98
C TRP A 205 4.54 -12.30 -10.09
N TYR A 206 3.83 -13.26 -10.69
CA TYR A 206 3.15 -14.35 -10.01
C TYR A 206 3.71 -15.66 -10.54
N PRO A 207 4.76 -16.21 -9.90
CA PRO A 207 5.19 -17.56 -10.23
C PRO A 207 4.05 -18.52 -9.89
N VAL A 208 3.51 -19.16 -10.93
CA VAL A 208 2.56 -20.26 -10.79
C VAL A 208 3.41 -21.48 -10.46
N GLU A 209 3.37 -21.93 -9.21
CA GLU A 209 3.80 -23.28 -8.82
C GLU A 209 2.58 -24.13 -8.53
#